data_AF-A0A317K8C9-F1
#
_entry.id   AF-A0A317K8C9-F1
#
_cell.length_a   1.000
_cell.length_b   1.000
_cell.length_c   1.000
_cell.angle_alpha   90.00
_cell.angle_beta   90.00
_cell.angle_gamma   90.00
#
_symmetry.space_group_name_H-M   'P 1'
#
loop_
_entity.id
_entity.type
_entity.pdbx_description
1 polymer ?
#
loop_
_entity_poly.entity_id
_entity_poly.type
_entity_poly.pdbx_seq_one_letter_code
_entity_poly.pdbx_strand_id
1 'polypeptide(L)'
;MSNPATPPALGVLDERPPLTFPPGFLWGAATAAYQIEGAAAEGGRTPSIWDTFSHTPGRVVAGHTGDVACDHYHRLDADLALMAELGLKSYRFSVSWPRVQPGGSGPANAEGLDFYRRLVDGLLTHGIEPWLTLYHWDLPQPLEDAGGWPARDTAGRFADYTHLVADALGDRVRYWTTLNEPWCSAFLGYGSGAHAPGRSNGADAVRAGHHLMLGHGLAVQALRASRPSAEVGVTVNLYPVTPASDSPADADAARRIDGLANRFFLDPLLRGSYPADLQADLATVTDFGHVRDGDLAVISTPLDLVGINYYSRHVVAAPVAGVAPEKYWRSPSCWPGSEDVRFVTRGVPVTDMDWEIDAPGLVETLRRVHEEYTDLPLYVTENGSAFVDAVIDGQVDDTDRLAYFDAHLRASHEAISAGVPLRGYFAWSLMDNFEWAWGYTKRFGMIYVDYDSQARIPKSSARWYAEVIRRNGLAAQ
;
A
#
# COMPACT_ATOMS: atom_id res chain seq x y z
N MET A 1 8.32 -15.88 -47.56
CA MET A 1 8.19 -16.12 -46.11
C MET A 1 7.75 -14.79 -45.50
N SER A 2 6.47 -14.70 -45.16
CA SER A 2 5.82 -13.50 -44.66
C SER A 2 6.25 -13.19 -43.22
N ASN A 3 6.48 -11.91 -42.93
CA ASN A 3 6.77 -11.39 -41.59
C ASN A 3 5.70 -11.85 -40.58
N PRO A 4 6.10 -12.16 -39.33
CA PRO A 4 5.13 -12.36 -38.25
C PRO A 4 4.34 -11.06 -38.04
N ALA A 5 3.03 -11.22 -37.86
CA ALA A 5 2.09 -10.13 -37.68
C ALA A 5 2.44 -9.28 -36.46
N THR A 6 2.36 -7.97 -36.63
CA THR A 6 2.36 -6.97 -35.56
C THR A 6 1.34 -7.37 -34.49
N PRO A 7 1.67 -7.33 -33.19
CA PRO A 7 0.68 -7.54 -32.13
C PRO A 7 -0.45 -6.50 -32.26
N PRO A 8 -1.69 -6.85 -31.89
CA PRO A 8 -2.78 -5.89 -31.96
C PRO A 8 -2.44 -4.70 -31.05
N ALA A 9 -2.39 -3.50 -31.64
CA ALA A 9 -2.43 -2.27 -30.87
C ALA A 9 -3.67 -2.30 -29.97
N LEU A 10 -3.52 -1.88 -28.71
CA LEU A 10 -4.66 -1.57 -27.85
C LEU A 10 -5.61 -0.68 -28.66
N GLY A 11 -6.82 -1.18 -28.92
CA GLY A 11 -7.77 -0.54 -29.83
C GLY A 11 -7.97 0.92 -29.45
N VAL A 12 -7.90 1.80 -30.46
CA VAL A 12 -8.31 3.19 -30.35
C VAL A 12 -9.73 3.19 -29.80
N LEU A 13 -9.89 3.91 -28.69
CA LEU A 13 -11.03 3.99 -27.79
C LEU A 13 -12.35 4.11 -28.59
N ASP A 14 -13.29 3.19 -28.38
CA ASP A 14 -14.71 3.42 -28.69
C ASP A 14 -15.13 4.75 -28.03
N GLU A 15 -15.96 5.57 -28.70
CA GLU A 15 -16.44 6.83 -28.12
C GLU A 15 -17.08 6.57 -26.74
N ARG A 16 -16.43 7.04 -25.67
CA ARG A 16 -16.93 6.84 -24.29
C ARG A 16 -17.53 8.14 -23.78
N PRO A 17 -18.72 8.12 -23.17
CA PRO A 17 -19.31 9.31 -22.58
C PRO A 17 -18.45 9.85 -21.43
N PRO A 18 -18.58 11.15 -21.10
CA PRO A 18 -17.92 11.71 -19.92
C PRO A 18 -18.48 11.05 -18.65
N LEU A 19 -17.63 10.89 -17.64
CA LEU A 19 -18.02 10.36 -16.33
C LEU A 19 -17.90 11.45 -15.27
N THR A 20 -18.81 11.48 -14.31
CA THR A 20 -18.78 12.44 -13.19
C THR A 20 -18.89 11.67 -11.89
N PHE A 21 -17.91 11.88 -11.01
CA PHE A 21 -17.87 11.24 -9.70
C PHE A 21 -18.80 11.96 -8.71
N PRO A 22 -19.19 11.31 -7.60
CA PRO A 22 -20.04 11.93 -6.59
C PRO A 22 -19.49 13.28 -6.10
N PRO A 23 -20.36 14.24 -5.75
CA PRO A 23 -19.92 15.47 -5.10
C PRO A 23 -19.14 15.16 -3.81
N GLY A 24 -18.03 15.86 -3.60
CA GLY A 24 -17.16 15.64 -2.43
C GLY A 24 -16.25 14.42 -2.52
N PHE A 25 -16.15 13.76 -3.69
CA PHE A 25 -15.18 12.68 -3.91
C PHE A 25 -13.75 13.19 -3.66
N LEU A 26 -13.01 12.49 -2.81
CA LEU A 26 -11.63 12.86 -2.46
C LEU A 26 -10.67 12.36 -3.53
N TRP A 27 -10.21 13.31 -4.34
CA TRP A 27 -9.13 13.08 -5.29
C TRP A 27 -7.78 13.37 -4.63
N GLY A 28 -6.99 12.33 -4.41
CA GLY A 28 -5.70 12.45 -3.77
C GLY A 28 -4.55 11.80 -4.54
N ALA A 29 -3.37 11.94 -3.96
CA ALA A 29 -2.17 11.18 -4.30
C ALA A 29 -1.53 10.69 -3.00
N ALA A 30 -0.76 9.62 -3.09
CA ALA A 30 -0.16 8.96 -1.93
C ALA A 30 1.36 8.82 -2.03
N THR A 31 2.03 8.80 -0.88
CA THR A 31 3.46 8.50 -0.70
C THR A 31 3.70 7.81 0.66
N ALA A 32 4.93 7.33 0.89
CA ALA A 32 5.38 6.80 2.17
C ALA A 32 6.71 7.45 2.61
N ALA A 33 6.88 7.62 3.92
CA ALA A 33 7.99 8.33 4.54
C ALA A 33 9.36 7.86 4.05
N TYR A 34 9.68 6.58 4.25
CA TYR A 34 10.98 6.02 3.84
C TYR A 34 11.24 6.12 2.33
N GLN A 35 10.18 6.14 1.53
CA GLN A 35 10.30 6.15 0.08
C GLN A 35 10.64 7.52 -0.50
N ILE A 36 10.30 8.62 0.20
CA ILE A 36 10.46 9.99 -0.33
C ILE A 36 11.23 10.95 0.58
N GLU A 37 11.24 10.75 1.90
CA GLU A 37 11.75 11.76 2.84
C GLU A 37 13.25 12.01 2.67
N GLY A 38 14.04 10.93 2.64
CA GLY A 38 15.49 11.03 2.83
C GLY A 38 15.84 11.52 4.23
N ALA A 39 16.95 12.26 4.34
CA ALA A 39 17.45 12.82 5.60
C ALA A 39 17.52 11.75 6.71
N ALA A 40 18.01 10.56 6.34
CA ALA A 40 17.90 9.34 7.15
C ALA A 40 18.63 9.42 8.51
N ALA A 41 19.65 10.28 8.62
CA ALA A 41 20.43 10.47 9.83
C ALA A 41 20.30 11.88 10.44
N GLU A 42 19.23 12.62 10.10
CA GLU A 42 19.02 14.00 10.54
C GLU A 42 17.91 14.13 11.58
N GLY A 43 17.99 15.20 12.37
CA GLY A 43 16.96 15.57 13.35
C GLY A 43 16.64 14.48 14.38
N GLY A 44 17.64 13.70 14.78
CA GLY A 44 17.50 12.65 15.80
C GLY A 44 16.85 11.35 15.33
N ARG A 45 16.55 11.19 14.03
CA ARG A 45 16.06 9.93 13.47
C ARG A 45 17.08 8.80 13.67
N THR A 46 16.60 7.63 14.11
CA THR A 46 17.40 6.38 14.15
C THR A 46 17.11 5.48 12.96
N PRO A 47 17.93 4.45 12.68
CA PRO A 47 17.62 3.48 11.62
C PRO A 47 16.27 2.76 11.81
N SER A 48 15.53 2.62 10.73
CA SER A 48 14.44 1.66 10.58
C SER A 48 14.96 0.30 10.08
N ILE A 49 14.09 -0.71 10.06
CA ILE A 49 14.36 -1.99 9.40
C ILE A 49 14.68 -1.84 7.92
N TRP A 50 14.15 -0.81 7.24
CA TRP A 50 14.45 -0.57 5.84
C TRP A 50 15.83 0.04 5.63
N ASP A 51 16.33 0.86 6.56
CA ASP A 51 17.72 1.33 6.55
C ASP A 51 18.66 0.13 6.64
N THR A 52 18.47 -0.75 7.63
CA THR A 52 19.30 -1.95 7.77
C THR A 52 19.18 -2.88 6.57
N PHE A 53 17.97 -3.08 6.04
CA PHE A 53 17.74 -3.94 4.88
C PHE A 53 18.40 -3.39 3.62
N SER A 54 18.23 -2.10 3.29
CA SER A 54 18.80 -1.52 2.06
C SER A 54 20.32 -1.44 2.08
N HIS A 55 20.91 -1.24 3.26
CA HIS A 55 22.36 -1.28 3.44
C HIS A 55 22.95 -2.69 3.45
N THR A 56 22.11 -3.74 3.47
CA THR A 56 22.57 -5.12 3.38
C THR A 56 22.78 -5.52 1.92
N PRO A 57 24.00 -5.92 1.51
CA PRO A 57 24.30 -6.27 0.13
C PRO A 57 23.33 -7.31 -0.48
N GLY A 58 22.81 -7.03 -1.67
CA GLY A 58 21.92 -7.92 -2.42
C GLY A 58 20.45 -7.90 -2.00
N ARG A 59 20.07 -7.15 -0.96
CA ARG A 59 18.68 -7.01 -0.53
C ARG A 59 17.87 -6.04 -1.37
N VAL A 60 18.51 -5.00 -1.91
CA VAL A 60 17.90 -4.03 -2.83
C VAL A 60 18.68 -3.99 -4.15
N VAL A 61 17.97 -3.85 -5.27
CA VAL A 61 18.57 -3.74 -6.60
C VAL A 61 19.59 -2.60 -6.64
N ALA A 62 20.74 -2.85 -7.25
CA ALA A 62 21.87 -1.92 -7.35
C ALA A 62 22.39 -1.34 -6.02
N GLY A 63 22.00 -1.92 -4.87
CA GLY A 63 22.40 -1.43 -3.55
C GLY A 63 21.84 -0.05 -3.21
N HIS A 64 20.74 0.37 -3.84
CA HIS A 64 20.11 1.65 -3.53
C HIS A 64 19.58 1.66 -2.09
N THR A 65 19.55 2.85 -1.49
CA THR A 65 19.04 3.10 -0.13
C THR A 65 18.04 4.25 -0.14
N GLY A 66 17.22 4.34 0.91
CA GLY A 66 16.33 5.49 1.15
C GLY A 66 17.01 6.69 1.82
N ASP A 67 18.35 6.77 1.83
CA ASP A 67 19.07 7.79 2.60
C ASP A 67 18.77 9.22 2.16
N VAL A 68 18.65 9.40 0.84
CA VAL A 68 18.31 10.67 0.19
C VAL A 68 16.93 10.60 -0.44
N ALA A 69 16.60 9.52 -1.16
CA ALA A 69 15.32 9.36 -1.84
C ALA A 69 14.96 10.58 -2.71
N CYS A 70 13.79 11.16 -2.46
CA CYS A 70 13.33 12.37 -3.14
C CYS A 70 13.72 13.63 -2.36
N ASP A 71 14.44 13.52 -1.24
CA ASP A 71 14.83 14.67 -0.41
C ASP A 71 13.62 15.52 0.01
N HIS A 72 12.44 14.89 0.13
CA HIS A 72 11.18 15.56 0.47
C HIS A 72 11.25 16.26 1.83
N TYR A 73 12.07 15.74 2.75
CA TYR A 73 12.29 16.34 4.07
C TYR A 73 12.78 17.80 3.97
N HIS A 74 13.63 18.10 2.98
CA HIS A 74 14.16 19.45 2.72
C HIS A 74 13.36 20.21 1.66
N ARG A 75 12.64 19.51 0.79
CA ARG A 75 11.94 20.08 -0.38
C ARG A 75 10.43 20.22 -0.22
N LEU A 76 9.97 20.11 1.02
CA LEU A 76 8.57 20.15 1.40
C LEU A 76 7.78 21.29 0.72
N ASP A 77 8.27 22.52 0.76
CA ASP A 77 7.55 23.67 0.22
C ASP A 77 7.34 23.57 -1.30
N ALA A 78 8.32 23.05 -2.04
CA ALA A 78 8.21 22.85 -3.48
C ALA A 78 7.22 21.72 -3.82
N ASP A 79 7.25 20.63 -3.05
CA ASP A 79 6.34 19.51 -3.25
C ASP A 79 4.90 19.89 -2.87
N LEU A 80 4.68 20.69 -1.82
CA LEU A 80 3.38 21.27 -1.47
C LEU A 80 2.81 22.16 -2.58
N ALA A 81 3.65 23.00 -3.18
CA ALA A 81 3.25 23.83 -4.31
C ALA A 81 2.79 22.99 -5.51
N LEU A 82 3.49 21.89 -5.81
CA LEU A 82 3.11 20.96 -6.87
C LEU A 82 1.78 20.25 -6.55
N MET A 83 1.56 19.82 -5.31
CA MET A 83 0.27 19.24 -4.90
C MET A 83 -0.90 20.22 -5.09
N ALA A 84 -0.68 21.49 -4.76
CA ALA A 84 -1.65 22.55 -4.96
C ALA A 84 -1.91 22.85 -6.45
N GLU A 85 -0.86 22.85 -7.29
CA GLU A 85 -0.97 23.03 -8.74
C GLU A 85 -1.79 21.90 -9.39
N LEU A 86 -1.57 20.65 -8.95
CA LEU A 86 -2.37 19.50 -9.38
C LEU A 86 -3.83 19.59 -8.89
N GLY A 87 -4.11 20.43 -7.90
CA GLY A 87 -5.45 20.65 -7.36
C GLY A 87 -5.93 19.54 -6.42
N LEU A 88 -5.01 18.75 -5.85
CA LEU A 88 -5.32 17.65 -4.95
C LEU A 88 -6.30 18.08 -3.85
N LYS A 89 -7.26 17.22 -3.53
CA LYS A 89 -8.20 17.43 -2.42
C LYS A 89 -7.72 16.79 -1.13
N SER A 90 -6.88 15.77 -1.23
CA SER A 90 -6.23 15.14 -0.10
C SER A 90 -4.84 14.65 -0.48
N TYR A 91 -3.93 14.62 0.49
CA TYR A 91 -2.62 14.01 0.34
C TYR A 91 -2.43 12.96 1.42
N ARG A 92 -2.22 11.72 0.99
CA ARG A 92 -1.92 10.61 1.87
C ARG A 92 -0.41 10.46 2.02
N PHE A 93 0.06 10.53 3.25
CA PHE A 93 1.47 10.35 3.61
C PHE A 93 1.59 9.45 4.84
N SER A 94 2.77 8.91 5.10
CA SER A 94 3.04 8.21 6.36
C SER A 94 3.96 9.00 7.28
N VAL A 95 3.87 8.71 8.58
CA VAL A 95 4.77 9.25 9.60
C VAL A 95 5.86 8.23 9.88
N SER A 96 7.12 8.68 9.86
CA SER A 96 8.25 7.82 10.16
C SER A 96 8.37 7.59 11.66
N TRP A 97 8.04 6.37 12.10
CA TRP A 97 8.16 5.96 13.49
C TRP A 97 9.56 6.24 14.06
N PRO A 98 10.68 5.85 13.43
CA PRO A 98 12.01 6.10 14.00
C PRO A 98 12.44 7.56 14.01
N ARG A 99 11.71 8.46 13.32
CA ARG A 99 11.89 9.90 13.41
C ARG A 99 11.15 10.47 14.63
N VAL A 100 9.91 10.02 14.86
CA VAL A 100 9.07 10.49 15.97
C VAL A 100 9.43 9.85 17.31
N GLN A 101 9.76 8.57 17.34
CA GLN A 101 10.16 7.87 18.55
C GLN A 101 11.43 7.05 18.24
N PRO A 102 12.61 7.70 18.22
CA PRO A 102 13.88 7.03 17.97
C PRO A 102 14.08 5.84 18.90
N GLY A 103 14.47 4.69 18.35
CA GLY A 103 14.56 3.43 19.08
C GLY A 103 13.23 2.75 19.45
N GLY A 104 12.08 3.32 19.06
CA GLY A 104 10.76 2.69 19.18
C GLY A 104 10.18 2.63 20.61
N SER A 105 10.76 3.38 21.55
CA SER A 105 10.23 3.52 22.91
C SER A 105 10.64 4.85 23.54
N GLY A 106 9.96 5.24 24.61
CA GLY A 106 10.24 6.51 25.31
C GLY A 106 9.48 7.70 24.72
N PRO A 107 9.87 8.94 25.07
CA PRO A 107 9.17 10.15 24.64
C PRO A 107 9.35 10.43 23.14
N ALA A 108 8.47 11.28 22.59
CA ALA A 108 8.63 11.74 21.22
C ALA A 108 9.86 12.64 21.05
N ASN A 109 10.52 12.50 19.92
CA ASN A 109 11.48 13.45 19.39
C ASN A 109 10.74 14.66 18.79
N ALA A 110 10.88 15.82 19.44
CA ALA A 110 10.18 17.04 19.06
C ALA A 110 10.50 17.50 17.63
N GLU A 111 11.78 17.47 17.24
CA GLU A 111 12.21 17.85 15.89
C GLU A 111 11.63 16.93 14.82
N GLY A 112 11.53 15.62 15.13
CA GLY A 112 10.88 14.66 14.26
C GLY A 112 9.41 14.96 14.02
N LEU A 113 8.68 15.37 15.05
CA LEU A 113 7.29 15.81 14.93
C LEU A 113 7.15 17.15 14.20
N ASP A 114 8.13 18.05 14.31
CA ASP A 114 8.08 19.37 13.67
C ASP A 114 8.06 19.31 12.14
N PHE A 115 8.71 18.31 11.52
CA PHE A 115 8.55 18.07 10.09
C PHE A 115 7.09 17.78 9.71
N TYR A 116 6.43 16.87 10.42
CA TYR A 116 5.03 16.54 10.13
C TYR A 116 4.07 17.66 10.48
N ARG A 117 4.36 18.49 11.50
CA ARG A 117 3.60 19.73 11.76
C ARG A 117 3.65 20.66 10.56
N ARG A 118 4.86 20.93 10.02
CA ARG A 118 5.03 21.76 8.82
C ARG A 118 4.32 21.19 7.61
N LEU A 119 4.39 19.87 7.40
CA LEU A 119 3.67 19.20 6.30
C LEU A 119 2.16 19.38 6.44
N VAL A 120 1.59 19.07 7.62
CA VAL A 120 0.15 19.22 7.89
C VAL A 120 -0.30 20.68 7.74
N ASP A 121 0.44 21.64 8.30
CA ASP A 121 0.11 23.06 8.19
C ASP A 121 0.20 23.56 6.74
N GLY A 122 1.21 23.10 5.99
CA GLY A 122 1.37 23.41 4.58
C GLY A 122 0.21 22.88 3.73
N LEU A 123 -0.18 21.62 3.93
CA LEU A 123 -1.35 21.02 3.25
C LEU A 123 -2.63 21.82 3.51
N LEU A 124 -2.91 22.12 4.78
CA LEU A 124 -4.11 22.86 5.17
C LEU A 124 -4.10 24.30 4.64
N THR A 125 -2.93 24.95 4.58
CA THR A 125 -2.77 26.28 3.96
C THR A 125 -3.15 26.28 2.49
N HIS A 126 -2.88 25.17 1.77
CA HIS A 126 -3.29 24.98 0.39
C HIS A 126 -4.70 24.38 0.23
N GLY A 127 -5.44 24.18 1.32
CA GLY A 127 -6.78 23.57 1.29
C GLY A 127 -6.78 22.09 0.92
N ILE A 128 -5.68 21.39 1.19
CA ILE A 128 -5.50 19.96 0.94
C ILE A 128 -5.70 19.22 2.27
N GLU A 129 -6.63 18.26 2.29
CA GLU A 129 -6.93 17.46 3.49
C GLU A 129 -5.79 16.47 3.79
N PRO A 130 -5.14 16.56 4.97
CA PRO A 130 -4.11 15.60 5.37
C PRO A 130 -4.73 14.22 5.64
N TRP A 131 -4.18 13.18 5.01
CA TRP A 131 -4.52 11.78 5.30
C TRP A 131 -3.29 11.04 5.82
N LEU A 132 -3.27 10.78 7.13
CA LEU A 132 -2.07 10.32 7.82
C LEU A 132 -2.05 8.79 7.97
N THR A 133 -0.95 8.16 7.56
CA THR A 133 -0.69 6.73 7.80
C THR A 133 0.34 6.55 8.92
N LEU A 134 -0.04 5.89 10.01
CA LEU A 134 0.83 5.75 11.19
C LEU A 134 1.99 4.80 10.95
N TYR A 135 1.76 3.67 10.27
CA TYR A 135 2.78 2.68 9.95
C TYR A 135 2.80 2.34 8.47
N HIS A 136 3.92 2.67 7.81
CA HIS A 136 4.21 2.27 6.44
C HIS A 136 5.62 1.65 6.38
N TRP A 137 5.74 0.56 7.15
CA TRP A 137 6.82 -0.44 7.08
C TRP A 137 8.18 -0.07 7.65
N ASP A 138 8.37 1.17 8.12
CA ASP A 138 9.64 1.65 8.66
C ASP A 138 9.77 1.46 10.17
N LEU A 139 9.55 0.22 10.66
CA LEU A 139 9.73 -0.15 12.08
C LEU A 139 11.13 0.27 12.58
N PRO A 140 11.26 0.92 13.75
CA PRO A 140 12.57 1.21 14.34
C PRO A 140 13.40 -0.07 14.51
N GLN A 141 14.65 -0.08 14.03
CA GLN A 141 15.50 -1.29 14.05
C GLN A 141 15.65 -1.90 15.46
N PRO A 142 15.77 -1.13 16.57
CA PRO A 142 15.83 -1.72 17.91
C PRO A 142 14.60 -2.54 18.31
N LEU A 143 13.41 -2.28 17.73
CA LEU A 143 12.24 -3.13 17.94
C LEU A 143 12.34 -4.45 17.18
N GLU A 144 12.93 -4.46 15.98
CA GLU A 144 13.25 -5.71 15.27
C GLU A 144 14.33 -6.51 16.00
N ASP A 145 15.36 -5.84 16.54
CA ASP A 145 16.39 -6.50 17.36
C ASP A 145 15.79 -7.17 18.60
N ALA A 146 14.68 -6.63 19.13
CA ALA A 146 13.88 -7.21 20.21
C ALA A 146 12.85 -8.26 19.75
N GLY A 147 12.80 -8.60 18.46
CA GLY A 147 11.99 -9.66 17.88
C GLY A 147 10.98 -9.21 16.82
N GLY A 148 10.78 -7.91 16.66
CA GLY A 148 9.95 -7.32 15.59
C GLY A 148 8.46 -7.54 15.76
N TRP A 149 7.71 -7.51 14.66
CA TRP A 149 6.28 -7.82 14.67
C TRP A 149 5.92 -9.23 15.16
N PRO A 150 6.75 -10.28 14.99
CA PRO A 150 6.52 -11.54 15.68
C PRO A 150 6.51 -11.40 17.20
N ALA A 151 7.19 -10.42 17.79
CA ALA A 151 7.11 -10.15 19.23
C ALA A 151 5.84 -9.36 19.56
N ARG A 152 5.05 -9.88 20.51
CA ARG A 152 3.77 -9.28 20.91
C ARG A 152 3.91 -7.85 21.44
N ASP A 153 5.01 -7.54 22.13
CA ASP A 153 5.26 -6.22 22.73
C ASP A 153 5.19 -5.10 21.69
N THR A 154 5.61 -5.38 20.44
CA THR A 154 5.60 -4.43 19.32
C THR A 154 4.22 -3.84 19.05
N ALA A 155 3.15 -4.61 19.24
CA ALA A 155 1.77 -4.10 19.12
C ALA A 155 1.45 -3.01 20.17
N GLY A 156 1.95 -3.18 21.40
CA GLY A 156 1.83 -2.18 22.47
C GLY A 156 2.70 -0.94 22.20
N ARG A 157 3.94 -1.14 21.72
CA ARG A 157 4.83 -0.03 21.31
C ARG A 157 4.22 0.82 20.22
N PHE A 158 3.53 0.19 19.28
CA PHE A 158 2.83 0.90 18.22
C PHE A 158 1.69 1.77 18.77
N ALA A 159 0.99 1.32 19.80
CA ALA A 159 -0.03 2.12 20.48
C ALA A 159 0.58 3.31 21.25
N ASP A 160 1.71 3.10 21.95
CA ASP A 160 2.45 4.18 22.62
C ASP A 160 2.88 5.26 21.61
N TYR A 161 3.45 4.84 20.47
CA TYR A 161 3.81 5.73 19.37
C TYR A 161 2.58 6.46 18.79
N THR A 162 1.46 5.76 18.62
CA THR A 162 0.22 6.35 18.12
C THR A 162 -0.26 7.49 19.02
N HIS A 163 -0.19 7.33 20.35
CA HIS A 163 -0.52 8.42 21.28
C HIS A 163 0.34 9.67 21.04
N LEU A 164 1.65 9.50 20.84
CA LEU A 164 2.57 10.62 20.60
C LEU A 164 2.23 11.40 19.33
N VAL A 165 1.88 10.69 18.23
CA VAL A 165 1.49 11.32 16.98
C VAL A 165 0.11 11.99 17.09
N ALA A 166 -0.86 11.33 17.75
CA ALA A 166 -2.20 11.86 17.98
C ALA A 166 -2.20 13.12 18.86
N ASP A 167 -1.31 13.19 19.85
CA ASP A 167 -1.15 14.37 20.68
C ASP A 167 -0.59 15.56 19.88
N ALA A 168 0.31 15.29 18.94
CA ALA A 168 0.99 16.32 18.15
C ALA A 168 0.18 16.86 16.96
N LEU A 169 -0.63 16.00 16.31
CA LEU A 169 -1.27 16.30 15.02
C LEU A 169 -2.80 16.10 15.02
N GLY A 170 -3.36 15.48 16.06
CA GLY A 170 -4.79 15.14 16.15
C GLY A 170 -5.75 16.32 16.27
N ASP A 171 -5.26 17.53 16.45
CA ASP A 171 -6.06 18.75 16.40
C ASP A 171 -6.38 19.20 14.96
N ARG A 172 -5.61 18.73 13.97
CA ARG A 172 -5.66 19.18 12.57
C ARG A 172 -5.89 18.06 11.57
N VAL A 173 -5.46 16.84 11.87
CA VAL A 173 -5.63 15.68 10.99
C VAL A 173 -6.96 14.98 11.28
N ARG A 174 -7.83 14.91 10.28
CA ARG A 174 -9.11 14.20 10.36
C ARG A 174 -8.98 12.71 10.03
N TYR A 175 -8.29 12.36 8.94
CA TYR A 175 -8.23 10.99 8.44
C TYR A 175 -6.94 10.27 8.87
N TRP A 176 -7.12 9.10 9.47
CA TRP A 176 -6.06 8.28 10.04
C TRP A 176 -6.13 6.85 9.51
N THR A 177 -5.05 6.39 8.89
CA THR A 177 -4.80 4.99 8.57
C THR A 177 -3.81 4.44 9.59
N THR A 178 -4.16 3.38 10.33
CA THR A 178 -3.20 2.80 11.29
C THR A 178 -2.05 2.09 10.57
N LEU A 179 -2.37 1.15 9.67
CA LEU A 179 -1.40 0.32 8.96
C LEU A 179 -1.62 0.45 7.46
N ASN A 180 -0.52 0.50 6.71
CA ASN A 180 -0.51 0.17 5.29
C ASN A 180 -0.13 -1.29 5.08
N GLU A 181 -0.97 -2.04 4.37
CA GLU A 181 -0.64 -3.38 3.83
C GLU A 181 0.01 -4.31 4.86
N PRO A 182 -0.73 -4.71 5.91
CA PRO A 182 -0.19 -5.65 6.91
C PRO A 182 0.24 -6.98 6.27
N TRP A 183 -0.35 -7.39 5.13
CA TRP A 183 0.09 -8.53 4.33
C TRP A 183 1.56 -8.38 3.90
N CYS A 184 1.94 -7.24 3.34
CA CYS A 184 3.32 -6.98 2.89
C CYS A 184 4.31 -7.02 4.07
N SER A 185 4.00 -6.31 5.15
CA SER A 185 4.85 -6.29 6.36
C SER A 185 5.05 -7.67 6.97
N ALA A 186 4.00 -8.51 6.99
CA ALA A 186 4.06 -9.85 7.54
C ALA A 186 4.71 -10.85 6.58
N PHE A 187 4.10 -11.07 5.42
CA PHE A 187 4.44 -12.19 4.55
C PHE A 187 5.61 -11.91 3.61
N LEU A 188 5.82 -10.66 3.15
CA LEU A 188 7.04 -10.31 2.44
C LEU A 188 8.22 -10.05 3.39
N GLY A 189 7.94 -9.48 4.57
CA GLY A 189 8.98 -9.15 5.57
C GLY A 189 9.53 -10.35 6.32
N TYR A 190 8.66 -11.28 6.73
CA TYR A 190 9.02 -12.43 7.57
C TYR A 190 8.80 -13.78 6.88
N GLY A 191 8.02 -13.88 5.79
CA GLY A 191 7.77 -15.12 5.07
C GLY A 191 8.80 -15.38 3.96
N SER A 192 8.80 -14.53 2.93
CA SER A 192 9.77 -14.61 1.83
C SER A 192 11.09 -13.89 2.13
N GLY A 193 11.06 -12.88 3.01
CA GLY A 193 12.19 -11.99 3.26
C GLY A 193 12.54 -11.11 2.06
N ALA A 194 11.57 -10.89 1.16
CA ALA A 194 11.69 -10.00 0.03
C ALA A 194 11.71 -8.52 0.45
N HIS A 195 11.03 -8.19 1.55
CA HIS A 195 11.03 -6.88 2.19
C HIS A 195 11.75 -6.92 3.54
N ALA A 196 12.05 -5.75 4.10
CA ALA A 196 12.55 -5.64 5.46
C ALA A 196 11.57 -6.30 6.47
N PRO A 197 12.06 -7.00 7.51
CA PRO A 197 13.47 -7.16 7.90
C PRO A 197 14.24 -8.26 7.15
N GLY A 198 13.64 -8.91 6.15
CA GLY A 198 14.30 -9.90 5.31
C GLY A 198 14.42 -11.29 5.93
N ARG A 199 13.49 -11.62 6.83
CA ARG A 199 13.38 -12.92 7.51
C ARG A 199 12.53 -13.89 6.67
N SER A 200 12.80 -15.19 6.81
CA SER A 200 12.16 -16.23 6.01
C SER A 200 11.68 -17.42 6.85
N ASN A 201 10.64 -17.19 7.65
CA ASN A 201 10.00 -18.16 8.52
C ASN A 201 8.46 -17.97 8.49
N GLY A 202 7.73 -18.97 7.99
CA GLY A 202 6.27 -18.91 7.84
C GLY A 202 5.51 -18.72 9.16
N ALA A 203 5.97 -19.34 10.26
CA ALA A 203 5.34 -19.21 11.57
C ALA A 203 5.51 -17.78 12.14
N ASP A 204 6.68 -17.18 11.95
CA ASP A 204 6.92 -15.79 12.31
C ASP A 204 6.10 -14.85 11.44
N ALA A 205 5.89 -15.15 10.16
CA ALA A 205 5.05 -14.36 9.28
C ALA A 205 3.57 -14.36 9.72
N VAL A 206 3.02 -15.52 10.06
CA VAL A 206 1.65 -15.61 10.61
C VAL A 206 1.54 -14.86 11.94
N ARG A 207 2.54 -15.00 12.82
CA ARG A 207 2.59 -14.30 14.11
C ARG A 207 2.69 -12.77 13.93
N ALA A 208 3.54 -12.31 13.00
CA ALA A 208 3.66 -10.91 12.65
C ALA A 208 2.35 -10.35 12.11
N GLY A 209 1.68 -11.09 11.22
CA GLY A 209 0.36 -10.77 10.72
C GLY A 209 -0.63 -10.55 11.86
N HIS A 210 -0.72 -11.48 12.82
CA HIS A 210 -1.60 -11.33 13.98
C HIS A 210 -1.26 -10.11 14.84
N HIS A 211 0.00 -9.88 15.19
CA HIS A 211 0.38 -8.76 16.07
C HIS A 211 0.32 -7.39 15.38
N LEU A 212 0.52 -7.32 14.06
CA LEU A 212 0.18 -6.13 13.27
C LEU A 212 -1.30 -5.80 13.47
N MET A 213 -2.20 -6.77 13.28
CA MET A 213 -3.64 -6.56 13.48
C MET A 213 -3.99 -6.17 14.93
N LEU A 214 -3.33 -6.79 15.92
CA LEU A 214 -3.49 -6.39 17.31
C LEU A 214 -3.02 -4.94 17.53
N GLY A 215 -1.89 -4.55 16.95
CA GLY A 215 -1.38 -3.19 16.96
C GLY A 215 -2.35 -2.20 16.32
N HIS A 216 -2.97 -2.57 15.20
CA HIS A 216 -4.07 -1.78 14.60
C HIS A 216 -5.18 -1.52 15.61
N GLY A 217 -5.74 -2.57 16.23
CA GLY A 217 -6.83 -2.42 17.19
C GLY A 217 -6.46 -1.54 18.39
N LEU A 218 -5.25 -1.73 18.94
CA LEU A 218 -4.72 -0.89 20.02
C LEU A 218 -4.51 0.56 19.59
N ALA A 219 -4.04 0.82 18.38
CA ALA A 219 -3.88 2.16 17.83
C ALA A 219 -5.23 2.86 17.61
N VAL A 220 -6.26 2.13 17.14
CA VAL A 220 -7.63 2.67 17.04
C VAL A 220 -8.13 3.10 18.43
N GLN A 221 -7.96 2.25 19.44
CA GLN A 221 -8.36 2.55 20.82
C GLN A 221 -7.59 3.76 21.38
N ALA A 222 -6.28 3.83 21.13
CA ALA A 222 -5.43 4.95 21.52
C ALA A 222 -5.89 6.27 20.89
N LEU A 223 -6.15 6.28 19.58
CA LEU A 223 -6.67 7.44 18.84
C LEU A 223 -8.03 7.87 19.37
N ARG A 224 -8.95 6.92 19.59
CA ARG A 224 -10.30 7.21 20.09
C ARG A 224 -10.29 7.82 21.48
N ALA A 225 -9.37 7.40 22.34
CA ALA A 225 -9.26 7.93 23.70
C ALA A 225 -8.91 9.42 23.73
N SER A 226 -8.06 9.91 22.81
CA SER A 226 -7.63 11.31 22.78
C SER A 226 -8.33 12.15 21.70
N ARG A 227 -8.79 11.52 20.60
CA ARG A 227 -9.40 12.13 19.42
C ARG A 227 -10.69 11.40 19.00
N PRO A 228 -11.81 11.57 19.73
CA PRO A 228 -13.08 10.92 19.41
C PRO A 228 -13.64 11.27 18.03
N SER A 229 -13.23 12.41 17.44
CA SER A 229 -13.69 12.90 16.13
C SER A 229 -12.80 12.47 14.96
N ALA A 230 -11.70 11.74 15.20
CA ALA A 230 -10.86 11.23 14.13
C ALA A 230 -11.65 10.25 13.25
N GLU A 231 -11.41 10.23 11.95
CA GLU A 231 -11.88 9.16 11.07
C GLU A 231 -10.74 8.16 10.91
N VAL A 232 -10.92 6.96 11.46
CA VAL A 232 -9.88 5.95 11.61
C VAL A 232 -10.23 4.72 10.80
N GLY A 233 -9.26 4.27 10.02
CA GLY A 233 -9.34 3.03 9.26
C GLY A 233 -8.00 2.31 9.16
N VAL A 234 -7.99 1.31 8.30
CA VAL A 234 -6.81 0.53 7.92
C VAL A 234 -6.76 0.44 6.41
N THR A 235 -5.55 0.37 5.85
CA THR A 235 -5.34 0.13 4.42
C THR A 235 -4.85 -1.30 4.23
N VAL A 236 -5.58 -2.07 3.42
CA VAL A 236 -5.23 -3.45 3.05
C VAL A 236 -5.01 -3.55 1.55
N ASN A 237 -3.94 -4.23 1.13
CA ASN A 237 -3.76 -4.65 -0.25
C ASN A 237 -4.60 -5.91 -0.51
N LEU A 238 -5.40 -5.88 -1.56
CA LEU A 238 -6.31 -6.97 -1.89
C LEU A 238 -6.13 -7.41 -3.33
N TYR A 239 -6.31 -8.70 -3.56
CA TYR A 239 -6.22 -9.32 -4.88
C TYR A 239 -7.46 -10.18 -5.12
N PRO A 240 -8.18 -10.01 -6.24
CA PRO A 240 -9.02 -11.05 -6.79
C PRO A 240 -8.16 -12.29 -7.06
N VAL A 241 -8.64 -13.46 -6.66
CA VAL A 241 -7.93 -14.73 -6.83
C VAL A 241 -8.78 -15.67 -7.67
N THR A 242 -8.38 -15.90 -8.91
CA THR A 242 -9.09 -16.75 -9.87
C THR A 242 -8.40 -18.11 -10.01
N PRO A 243 -9.12 -19.24 -9.98
CA PRO A 243 -8.54 -20.53 -10.31
C PRO A 243 -8.21 -20.61 -11.82
N ALA A 244 -7.13 -21.28 -12.19
CA ALA A 244 -6.69 -21.41 -13.58
C ALA A 244 -7.61 -22.30 -14.44
N SER A 245 -8.43 -23.14 -13.81
CA SER A 245 -9.46 -23.96 -14.46
C SER A 245 -10.60 -24.25 -13.49
N ASP A 246 -11.68 -24.85 -13.99
CA ASP A 246 -12.82 -25.31 -13.18
C ASP A 246 -12.52 -26.60 -12.36
N SER A 247 -11.27 -27.05 -12.32
CA SER A 247 -10.93 -28.25 -11.55
C SER A 247 -11.03 -27.99 -10.03
N PRO A 248 -11.48 -28.98 -9.24
CA PRO A 248 -11.54 -28.84 -7.78
C PRO A 248 -10.18 -28.53 -7.13
N ALA A 249 -9.08 -28.97 -7.76
CA ALA A 249 -7.74 -28.72 -7.27
C ALA A 249 -7.33 -27.24 -7.45
N ASP A 250 -7.61 -26.65 -8.60
CA ASP A 250 -7.33 -25.22 -8.83
C ASP A 250 -8.27 -24.34 -7.98
N ALA A 251 -9.51 -24.77 -7.76
CA ALA A 251 -10.43 -24.11 -6.83
C ALA A 251 -9.90 -24.12 -5.38
N ASP A 252 -9.33 -25.23 -4.91
CA ASP A 252 -8.69 -25.30 -3.59
C ASP A 252 -7.45 -24.39 -3.51
N ALA A 253 -6.63 -24.35 -4.56
CA ALA A 253 -5.48 -23.45 -4.65
C ALA A 253 -5.91 -21.97 -4.57
N ALA A 254 -6.97 -21.59 -5.28
CA ALA A 254 -7.54 -20.24 -5.21
C ALA A 254 -8.08 -19.92 -3.80
N ARG A 255 -8.80 -20.86 -3.17
CA ARG A 255 -9.30 -20.73 -1.79
C ARG A 255 -8.17 -20.49 -0.79
N ARG A 256 -7.06 -21.23 -0.90
CA ARG A 256 -5.88 -21.10 -0.03
C ARG A 256 -5.21 -19.74 -0.17
N ILE A 257 -4.95 -19.32 -1.41
CA ILE A 257 -4.31 -18.03 -1.68
C ILE A 257 -5.22 -16.86 -1.28
N ASP A 258 -6.53 -16.94 -1.54
CA ASP A 258 -7.50 -15.96 -1.05
C ASP A 258 -7.53 -15.89 0.49
N GLY A 259 -7.42 -17.06 1.14
CA GLY A 259 -7.27 -17.20 2.57
C GLY A 259 -6.11 -16.38 3.12
N LEU A 260 -4.93 -16.46 2.50
CA LEU A 260 -3.72 -15.78 2.93
C LEU A 260 -3.65 -14.31 2.47
N ALA A 261 -4.05 -14.02 1.23
CA ALA A 261 -3.98 -12.70 0.61
C ALA A 261 -4.98 -11.73 1.23
N ASN A 262 -6.22 -12.18 1.43
CA ASN A 262 -7.33 -11.29 1.74
C ASN A 262 -7.94 -11.62 3.11
N ARG A 263 -8.44 -12.86 3.28
CA ARG A 263 -9.28 -13.23 4.43
C ARG A 263 -8.53 -13.29 5.75
N PHE A 264 -7.21 -13.56 5.73
CA PHE A 264 -6.35 -13.49 6.91
C PHE A 264 -6.43 -12.11 7.59
N PHE A 265 -6.63 -11.05 6.81
CA PHE A 265 -6.70 -9.67 7.31
C PHE A 265 -8.14 -9.16 7.42
N LEU A 266 -8.97 -9.37 6.39
CA LEU A 266 -10.35 -8.87 6.37
C LEU A 266 -11.24 -9.48 7.46
N ASP A 267 -11.18 -10.79 7.67
CA ASP A 267 -12.09 -11.47 8.60
C ASP A 267 -11.82 -11.09 10.06
N PRO A 268 -10.56 -11.03 10.57
CA PRO A 268 -10.32 -10.51 11.91
C PRO A 268 -10.73 -9.04 12.09
N LEU A 269 -10.49 -8.18 11.10
CA LEU A 269 -10.84 -6.75 11.15
C LEU A 269 -12.35 -6.54 11.26
N LEU A 270 -13.09 -7.17 10.36
CA LEU A 270 -14.49 -6.79 10.10
C LEU A 270 -15.49 -7.82 10.65
N ARG A 271 -15.02 -9.00 11.06
CA ARG A 271 -15.85 -10.07 11.65
C ARG A 271 -15.34 -10.56 13.01
N GLY A 272 -14.14 -10.17 13.44
CA GLY A 272 -13.59 -10.56 14.74
C GLY A 272 -13.22 -12.04 14.84
N SER A 273 -12.90 -12.71 13.72
CA SER A 273 -12.50 -14.12 13.73
C SER A 273 -11.61 -14.48 12.54
N TYR A 274 -10.68 -15.43 12.73
CA TYR A 274 -10.00 -16.07 11.61
C TYR A 274 -10.86 -17.19 10.99
N PRO A 275 -10.88 -17.36 9.66
CA PRO A 275 -11.60 -18.45 9.03
C PRO A 275 -11.08 -19.85 9.44
N ALA A 276 -11.99 -20.81 9.63
CA ALA A 276 -11.63 -22.15 10.10
C ALA A 276 -10.82 -22.95 9.06
N ASP A 277 -11.13 -22.80 7.78
CA ASP A 277 -10.38 -23.43 6.68
C ASP A 277 -8.95 -22.88 6.59
N LEU A 278 -8.78 -21.56 6.78
CA LEU A 278 -7.46 -20.92 6.84
C LEU A 278 -6.62 -21.46 8.01
N GLN A 279 -7.21 -21.60 9.19
CA GLN A 279 -6.51 -22.19 10.34
C GLN A 279 -6.11 -23.64 10.08
N ALA A 280 -6.98 -24.42 9.44
CA ALA A 280 -6.67 -25.80 9.06
C ALA A 280 -5.52 -25.88 8.05
N ASP A 281 -5.48 -24.99 7.06
CA ASP A 281 -4.40 -24.92 6.06
C ASP A 281 -3.05 -24.50 6.68
N LEU A 282 -3.08 -23.70 7.75
CA LEU A 282 -1.91 -23.23 8.47
C LEU A 282 -1.47 -24.15 9.63
N ALA A 283 -2.15 -25.26 9.88
CA ALA A 283 -1.90 -26.13 11.04
C ALA A 283 -0.48 -26.73 11.07
N THR A 284 0.16 -26.90 9.90
CA THR A 284 1.56 -27.36 9.80
C THR A 284 2.57 -26.23 9.94
N VAL A 285 2.12 -24.97 9.85
CA VAL A 285 2.94 -23.76 9.97
C VAL A 285 2.95 -23.25 11.42
N THR A 286 1.79 -23.22 12.07
CA THR A 286 1.64 -22.74 13.45
C THR A 286 0.43 -23.38 14.13
N ASP A 287 0.49 -23.48 15.45
CA ASP A 287 -0.60 -23.93 16.32
C ASP A 287 -1.57 -22.79 16.72
N PHE A 288 -1.37 -21.57 16.20
CA PHE A 288 -2.10 -20.36 16.59
C PHE A 288 -2.00 -19.97 18.08
N GLY A 289 -1.09 -20.58 18.86
CA GLY A 289 -0.93 -20.28 20.29
C GLY A 289 -0.46 -18.85 20.62
N HIS A 290 -0.14 -18.06 19.60
CA HIS A 290 0.16 -16.63 19.71
C HIS A 290 -1.10 -15.76 19.79
N VAL A 291 -2.25 -16.25 19.34
CA VAL A 291 -3.55 -15.59 19.49
C VAL A 291 -4.04 -15.79 20.91
N ARG A 292 -4.29 -14.70 21.65
CA ARG A 292 -4.76 -14.75 23.04
C ARG A 292 -6.21 -14.30 23.16
N ASP A 293 -6.86 -14.77 24.22
CA ASP A 293 -8.21 -14.34 24.58
C ASP A 293 -8.29 -12.82 24.64
N GLY A 294 -9.27 -12.26 23.93
CA GLY A 294 -9.50 -10.81 23.82
C GLY A 294 -8.82 -10.14 22.62
N ASP A 295 -7.82 -10.76 21.99
CA ASP A 295 -7.10 -10.12 20.87
C ASP A 295 -8.03 -9.82 19.70
N LEU A 296 -8.86 -10.77 19.29
CA LEU A 296 -9.77 -10.59 18.17
C LEU A 296 -10.81 -9.48 18.42
N ALA A 297 -11.24 -9.28 19.67
CA ALA A 297 -12.14 -8.18 20.02
C ALA A 297 -11.43 -6.81 19.97
N VAL A 298 -10.13 -6.76 20.29
CA VAL A 298 -9.30 -5.56 20.11
C VAL A 298 -9.10 -5.28 18.62
N ILE A 299 -8.74 -6.32 17.84
CA ILE A 299 -8.52 -6.23 16.39
C ILE A 299 -9.77 -5.70 15.69
N SER A 300 -10.96 -6.19 16.05
CA SER A 300 -12.23 -5.79 15.46
C SER A 300 -12.85 -4.56 16.11
N THR A 301 -12.05 -3.66 16.69
CA THR A 301 -12.55 -2.37 17.17
C THR A 301 -13.19 -1.61 16.01
N PRO A 302 -14.38 -0.99 16.16
CA PRO A 302 -15.08 -0.35 15.06
C PRO A 302 -14.25 0.72 14.34
N LEU A 303 -14.33 0.70 13.01
CA LEU A 303 -13.69 1.66 12.10
C LEU A 303 -14.74 2.60 11.48
N ASP A 304 -14.28 3.72 10.91
CA ASP A 304 -15.15 4.64 10.15
C ASP A 304 -15.02 4.47 8.64
N LEU A 305 -13.93 3.86 8.18
CA LEU A 305 -13.61 3.68 6.77
C LEU A 305 -12.68 2.49 6.54
N VAL A 306 -12.64 2.00 5.30
CA VAL A 306 -11.67 0.99 4.85
C VAL A 306 -10.90 1.51 3.63
N GLY A 307 -9.57 1.50 3.74
CA GLY A 307 -8.66 1.79 2.65
C GLY A 307 -8.28 0.52 1.89
N ILE A 308 -8.28 0.59 0.57
CA ILE A 308 -7.93 -0.53 -0.32
C ILE A 308 -6.79 -0.08 -1.22
N ASN A 309 -5.72 -0.88 -1.22
CA ASN A 309 -4.67 -0.80 -2.23
C ASN A 309 -4.91 -1.89 -3.27
N TYR A 310 -4.97 -1.50 -4.54
CA TYR A 310 -5.22 -2.41 -5.63
C TYR A 310 -4.26 -2.14 -6.77
N TYR A 311 -3.70 -3.20 -7.34
CA TYR A 311 -2.73 -3.09 -8.43
C TYR A 311 -2.97 -4.11 -9.55
N SER A 312 -3.34 -5.34 -9.18
CA SER A 312 -3.51 -6.47 -10.10
C SER A 312 -4.36 -7.57 -9.47
N ARG A 313 -4.46 -8.71 -10.16
CA ARG A 313 -5.10 -9.94 -9.66
C ARG A 313 -4.10 -11.09 -9.57
N HIS A 314 -4.55 -12.19 -8.99
CA HIS A 314 -3.86 -13.47 -9.03
C HIS A 314 -4.69 -14.50 -9.79
N VAL A 315 -4.03 -15.23 -10.70
CA VAL A 315 -4.57 -16.48 -11.24
C VAL A 315 -3.68 -17.60 -10.77
N VAL A 316 -4.28 -18.64 -10.19
CA VAL A 316 -3.54 -19.70 -9.50
C VAL A 316 -3.99 -21.09 -9.90
N ALA A 317 -3.06 -22.02 -9.85
CA ALA A 317 -3.28 -23.41 -10.19
C ALA A 317 -2.69 -24.32 -9.11
N ALA A 318 -3.25 -25.52 -9.00
CA ALA A 318 -2.79 -26.54 -8.07
C ALA A 318 -1.33 -26.95 -8.34
N PRO A 319 -0.64 -27.44 -7.28
CA PRO A 319 0.66 -28.09 -7.43
C PRO A 319 0.62 -29.21 -8.46
N VAL A 320 1.70 -29.36 -9.21
CA VAL A 320 1.91 -30.52 -10.11
C VAL A 320 3.10 -31.30 -9.61
N ALA A 321 2.93 -32.60 -9.36
CA ALA A 321 3.98 -33.45 -8.82
C ALA A 321 5.26 -33.38 -9.66
N GLY A 322 6.39 -33.08 -9.02
CA GLY A 322 7.69 -32.96 -9.69
C GLY A 322 7.91 -31.64 -10.44
N VAL A 323 6.96 -30.72 -10.43
CA VAL A 323 7.09 -29.37 -11.01
C VAL A 323 7.20 -28.39 -9.86
N ALA A 324 8.38 -27.78 -9.70
CA ALA A 324 8.54 -26.69 -8.76
C ALA A 324 7.69 -25.48 -9.21
N PRO A 325 7.02 -24.77 -8.29
CA PRO A 325 6.35 -23.53 -8.64
C PRO A 325 7.36 -22.52 -9.20
N GLU A 326 6.89 -21.65 -10.09
CA GLU A 326 7.70 -20.53 -10.54
C GLU A 326 8.11 -19.69 -9.33
N LYS A 327 9.38 -19.32 -9.30
CA LYS A 327 9.89 -18.51 -8.20
C LYS A 327 9.26 -17.13 -8.30
N TYR A 328 8.50 -16.74 -7.29
CA TYR A 328 8.24 -15.33 -7.05
C TYR A 328 9.58 -14.59 -6.90
N TRP A 329 9.63 -13.32 -7.32
CA TRP A 329 10.84 -12.46 -7.47
C TRP A 329 11.99 -12.72 -6.47
N ARG A 330 11.68 -13.04 -5.20
CA ARG A 330 12.65 -13.58 -4.24
C ARG A 330 12.09 -14.84 -3.55
N SER A 331 12.90 -15.88 -3.54
CA SER A 331 12.69 -17.13 -2.78
C SER A 331 13.24 -16.97 -1.37
N PRO A 332 12.61 -17.52 -0.32
CA PRO A 332 11.46 -18.46 -0.31
C PRO A 332 10.07 -17.82 -0.50
N SER A 333 9.01 -18.66 -0.52
CA SER A 333 7.62 -18.24 -0.75
C SER A 333 7.09 -17.27 0.33
N CYS A 334 6.20 -16.35 -0.05
CA CYS A 334 5.41 -15.53 0.87
C CYS A 334 4.04 -16.13 1.21
N TRP A 335 3.80 -17.41 0.86
CA TRP A 335 2.51 -18.09 1.06
C TRP A 335 2.66 -19.28 2.01
N PRO A 336 2.74 -19.04 3.34
CA PRO A 336 2.96 -20.11 4.30
C PRO A 336 1.84 -21.17 4.26
N GLY A 337 2.21 -22.45 4.20
CA GLY A 337 1.28 -23.58 4.10
C GLY A 337 0.63 -23.72 2.72
N SER A 338 1.07 -22.95 1.73
CA SER A 338 0.62 -22.97 0.33
C SER A 338 1.78 -22.75 -0.64
N GLU A 339 2.98 -23.18 -0.26
CA GLU A 339 4.23 -22.89 -0.96
C GLU A 339 4.27 -23.48 -2.38
N ASP A 340 3.56 -24.58 -2.61
CA ASP A 340 3.53 -25.30 -3.89
C ASP A 340 2.43 -24.80 -4.85
N VAL A 341 1.59 -23.86 -4.42
CA VAL A 341 0.57 -23.25 -5.31
C VAL A 341 1.29 -22.48 -6.41
N ARG A 342 0.85 -22.67 -7.65
CA ARG A 342 1.45 -22.03 -8.82
C ARG A 342 0.66 -20.80 -9.20
N PHE A 343 1.35 -19.68 -9.39
CA PHE A 343 0.78 -18.48 -9.98
C PHE A 343 0.96 -18.56 -11.49
N VAL A 344 -0.09 -18.27 -12.24
CA VAL A 344 -0.10 -18.38 -13.70
C VAL A 344 -0.51 -17.05 -14.31
N THR A 345 0.05 -16.75 -15.47
CA THR A 345 -0.32 -15.56 -16.24
C THR A 345 -1.45 -15.89 -17.20
N ARG A 346 -2.36 -14.93 -17.41
CA ARG A 346 -3.41 -14.95 -18.43
C ARG A 346 -2.90 -14.52 -19.80
N GLY A 347 -1.70 -13.94 -19.86
CA GLY A 347 -1.11 -13.39 -21.08
C GLY A 347 -1.71 -12.03 -21.49
N VAL A 348 -2.24 -11.27 -20.52
CA VAL A 348 -2.70 -9.89 -20.73
C VAL A 348 -1.54 -8.90 -20.61
N PRO A 349 -1.69 -7.63 -21.04
CA PRO A 349 -0.65 -6.61 -20.87
C PRO A 349 -0.20 -6.47 -19.41
N VAL A 350 1.10 -6.21 -19.22
CA VAL A 350 1.72 -6.06 -17.91
C VAL A 350 2.35 -4.67 -17.75
N THR A 351 2.51 -4.24 -16.51
CA THR A 351 3.30 -3.08 -16.12
C THR A 351 4.80 -3.41 -16.13
N ASP A 352 5.66 -2.42 -15.89
CA ASP A 352 7.10 -2.65 -15.72
C ASP A 352 7.43 -3.45 -14.43
N MET A 353 6.46 -3.68 -13.53
CA MET A 353 6.60 -4.64 -12.42
C MET A 353 6.32 -6.10 -12.81
N ASP A 354 5.99 -6.35 -14.08
CA ASP A 354 5.46 -7.61 -14.58
C ASP A 354 4.09 -7.98 -13.95
N TRP A 355 3.34 -6.97 -13.52
CA TRP A 355 1.99 -7.14 -12.98
C TRP A 355 0.95 -6.97 -14.09
N GLU A 356 0.04 -7.93 -14.22
CA GLU A 356 -1.06 -7.86 -15.19
C GLU A 356 -1.96 -6.65 -14.94
N ILE A 357 -2.26 -5.91 -16.00
CA ILE A 357 -3.15 -4.76 -15.96
C ILE A 357 -4.60 -5.24 -15.99
N ASP A 358 -5.32 -5.07 -14.88
CA ASP A 358 -6.66 -5.63 -14.70
C ASP A 358 -7.61 -4.67 -13.98
N ALA A 359 -8.17 -3.70 -14.71
CA ALA A 359 -9.16 -2.78 -14.14
C ALA A 359 -10.45 -3.48 -13.63
N PRO A 360 -10.99 -4.53 -14.28
CA PRO A 360 -12.19 -5.22 -13.78
C PRO A 360 -12.01 -5.85 -12.39
N GLY A 361 -10.80 -6.30 -12.04
CA GLY A 361 -10.52 -6.84 -10.71
C GLY A 361 -10.65 -5.80 -9.59
N LEU A 362 -10.51 -4.49 -9.90
CA LEU A 362 -10.81 -3.44 -8.93
C LEU A 362 -12.31 -3.41 -8.60
N VAL A 363 -13.18 -3.56 -9.60
CA VAL A 363 -14.64 -3.66 -9.39
C VAL A 363 -14.96 -4.86 -8.52
N GLU A 364 -14.42 -6.02 -8.85
CA GLU A 364 -14.60 -7.27 -8.08
C GLU A 364 -14.18 -7.08 -6.62
N THR A 365 -13.00 -6.49 -6.38
CA THR A 365 -12.48 -6.22 -5.04
C THR A 365 -13.39 -5.29 -4.24
N LEU A 366 -13.75 -4.14 -4.83
CA LEU A 366 -14.57 -3.13 -4.17
C LEU A 366 -15.97 -3.65 -3.83
N ARG A 367 -16.57 -4.39 -4.77
CA ARG A 367 -17.88 -5.03 -4.56
C ARG A 367 -17.81 -6.09 -3.48
N ARG A 368 -16.80 -6.96 -3.50
CA ARG A 368 -16.62 -8.00 -2.49
C ARG A 368 -16.52 -7.40 -1.08
N VAL A 369 -15.68 -6.39 -0.89
CA VAL A 369 -15.53 -5.74 0.42
C VAL A 369 -16.87 -5.14 0.87
N HIS A 370 -17.59 -4.49 -0.03
CA HIS A 370 -18.90 -3.91 0.29
C HIS A 370 -19.96 -4.97 0.62
N GLU A 371 -20.15 -5.95 -0.26
CA GLU A 371 -21.24 -6.91 -0.20
C GLU A 371 -21.05 -7.97 0.89
N GLU A 372 -19.80 -8.36 1.17
CA GLU A 372 -19.49 -9.45 2.11
C GLU A 372 -19.04 -8.96 3.49
N TYR A 373 -18.53 -7.73 3.61
CA TYR A 373 -17.88 -7.29 4.85
C TYR A 373 -18.45 -6.02 5.47
N THR A 374 -18.74 -4.96 4.70
CA THR A 374 -19.07 -3.68 5.33
C THR A 374 -19.81 -2.67 4.44
N ASP A 375 -20.65 -1.86 5.07
CA ASP A 375 -21.26 -0.67 4.47
C ASP A 375 -20.45 0.62 4.75
N LEU A 376 -19.30 0.51 5.43
CA LEU A 376 -18.43 1.65 5.69
C LEU A 376 -17.96 2.30 4.37
N PRO A 377 -17.72 3.63 4.37
CA PRO A 377 -17.02 4.31 3.29
C PRO A 377 -15.73 3.58 2.88
N LEU A 378 -15.62 3.30 1.57
CA LEU A 378 -14.42 2.74 0.97
C LEU A 378 -13.59 3.84 0.32
N TYR A 379 -12.27 3.66 0.32
CA TYR A 379 -11.32 4.53 -0.36
C TYR A 379 -10.30 3.67 -1.10
N VAL A 380 -10.04 3.96 -2.37
CA VAL A 380 -8.85 3.42 -3.03
C VAL A 380 -7.66 4.25 -2.54
N THR A 381 -6.95 3.75 -1.53
CA THR A 381 -5.84 4.48 -0.87
C THR A 381 -4.53 4.39 -1.63
N GLU A 382 -4.42 3.42 -2.55
CA GLU A 382 -3.40 3.34 -3.60
C GLU A 382 -3.96 2.60 -4.82
N ASN A 383 -3.73 3.19 -6.00
CA ASN A 383 -3.76 2.50 -7.28
C ASN A 383 -2.83 3.23 -8.25
N GLY A 384 -2.06 2.47 -9.03
CA GLY A 384 -1.11 3.03 -9.99
C GLY A 384 -0.21 1.97 -10.61
N SER A 385 0.78 2.40 -11.38
CA SER A 385 1.59 1.49 -12.20
C SER A 385 3.01 2.02 -12.46
N ALA A 386 3.98 1.11 -12.47
CA ALA A 386 5.29 1.39 -13.01
C ALA A 386 5.31 1.23 -14.53
N PHE A 387 5.90 2.21 -15.22
CA PHE A 387 6.27 2.13 -16.62
C PHE A 387 7.65 2.74 -16.82
N VAL A 388 8.28 2.43 -17.95
CA VAL A 388 9.58 3.00 -18.31
C VAL A 388 9.37 4.43 -18.78
N ASP A 389 9.81 5.39 -17.98
CA ASP A 389 9.73 6.81 -18.31
C ASP A 389 11.03 7.32 -18.95
N ALA A 390 10.90 8.20 -19.94
CA ALA A 390 12.02 8.91 -20.54
C ALA A 390 11.80 10.42 -20.50
N VAL A 391 12.84 11.16 -20.15
CA VAL A 391 12.84 12.62 -20.25
C VAL A 391 13.31 13.02 -21.64
N ILE A 392 12.42 13.65 -22.43
CA ILE A 392 12.70 14.16 -23.77
C ILE A 392 12.35 15.65 -23.76
N ASP A 393 13.33 16.50 -24.08
CA ASP A 393 13.18 17.96 -24.09
C ASP A 393 12.57 18.54 -22.78
N GLY A 394 12.96 17.95 -21.64
CA GLY A 394 12.50 18.36 -20.31
C GLY A 394 11.05 17.95 -19.99
N GLN A 395 10.46 17.05 -20.77
CA GLN A 395 9.12 16.51 -20.57
C GLN A 395 9.16 14.99 -20.45
N VAL A 396 8.13 14.43 -19.80
CA VAL A 396 7.90 12.98 -19.74
C VAL A 396 6.48 12.72 -20.24
N ASP A 397 6.39 11.99 -21.35
CA ASP A 397 5.12 11.57 -21.95
C ASP A 397 4.88 10.09 -21.65
N ASP A 398 3.99 9.83 -20.70
CA ASP A 398 3.75 8.53 -20.06
C ASP A 398 2.33 8.02 -20.35
N THR A 399 2.01 7.90 -21.63
CA THR A 399 0.69 7.53 -22.12
C THR A 399 0.18 6.18 -21.59
N ASP A 400 1.07 5.21 -21.33
CA ASP A 400 0.70 3.92 -20.73
C ASP A 400 0.17 4.08 -19.30
N ARG A 401 0.78 4.98 -18.51
CA ARG A 401 0.32 5.29 -17.13
C ARG A 401 -1.03 6.01 -17.16
N LEU A 402 -1.23 6.91 -18.12
CA LEU A 402 -2.52 7.56 -18.34
C LEU A 402 -3.60 6.53 -18.69
N ALA A 403 -3.32 5.61 -19.61
CA ALA A 403 -4.25 4.55 -19.99
C ALA A 403 -4.59 3.63 -18.80
N TYR A 404 -3.61 3.31 -17.96
CA TYR A 404 -3.84 2.56 -16.71
C TYR A 404 -4.79 3.32 -15.78
N PHE A 405 -4.53 4.60 -15.50
CA PHE A 405 -5.39 5.40 -14.62
C PHE A 405 -6.80 5.58 -15.18
N ASP A 406 -6.96 5.86 -16.48
CA ASP A 406 -8.28 5.96 -17.10
C ASP A 406 -9.09 4.67 -16.92
N ALA A 407 -8.48 3.51 -17.17
CA ALA A 407 -9.15 2.22 -17.02
C ALA A 407 -9.60 1.98 -15.57
N HIS A 408 -8.75 2.24 -14.58
CA HIS A 408 -9.06 1.99 -13.17
C HIS A 408 -10.00 3.04 -12.56
N LEU A 409 -9.99 4.28 -13.05
CA LEU A 409 -10.99 5.27 -12.68
C LEU A 409 -12.36 4.94 -13.27
N ARG A 410 -12.44 4.42 -14.49
CA ARG A 410 -13.71 3.89 -15.04
C ARG A 410 -14.23 2.71 -14.23
N ALA A 411 -13.36 1.78 -13.83
CA ALA A 411 -13.70 0.69 -12.92
C ALA A 411 -14.20 1.21 -11.56
N SER A 412 -13.55 2.22 -10.99
CA SER A 412 -14.00 2.87 -9.75
C SER A 412 -15.40 3.47 -9.90
N HIS A 413 -15.67 4.14 -11.03
CA HIS A 413 -16.98 4.69 -11.34
C HIS A 413 -18.05 3.59 -11.55
N GLU A 414 -17.69 2.47 -12.17
CA GLU A 414 -18.56 1.29 -12.30
C GLU A 414 -18.96 0.76 -10.92
N ALA A 415 -18.00 0.59 -10.01
CA ALA A 415 -18.28 0.15 -8.64
C ALA A 415 -19.22 1.12 -7.91
N ILE A 416 -19.00 2.44 -8.02
CA ILE A 416 -19.90 3.48 -7.48
C ILE A 416 -21.31 3.34 -8.07
N SER A 417 -21.41 3.16 -9.39
CA SER A 417 -22.69 3.00 -10.09
C SER A 417 -23.43 1.74 -9.65
N ALA A 418 -22.70 0.73 -9.17
CA ALA A 418 -23.24 -0.50 -8.62
C ALA A 418 -23.62 -0.43 -7.13
N GLY A 419 -23.45 0.74 -6.49
CA GLY A 419 -23.85 0.99 -5.11
C GLY A 419 -22.71 0.95 -4.08
N VAL A 420 -21.47 0.66 -4.49
CA VAL A 420 -20.33 0.68 -3.56
C VAL A 420 -20.13 2.09 -3.00
N PRO A 421 -20.01 2.26 -1.67
CA PRO A 421 -19.82 3.56 -1.03
C PRO A 421 -18.37 4.08 -1.17
N LEU A 422 -17.82 4.07 -2.38
CA LEU A 422 -16.47 4.57 -2.67
C LEU A 422 -16.45 6.11 -2.62
N ARG A 423 -15.61 6.69 -1.76
CA ARG A 423 -15.58 8.13 -1.46
C ARG A 423 -14.30 8.84 -1.88
N GLY A 424 -13.27 8.11 -2.30
CA GLY A 424 -12.04 8.73 -2.78
C GLY A 424 -11.11 7.76 -3.48
N TYR A 425 -10.15 8.35 -4.20
CA TYR A 425 -9.12 7.67 -4.98
C TYR A 425 -7.80 8.40 -4.81
N PHE A 426 -6.75 7.65 -4.47
CA PHE A 426 -5.41 8.15 -4.26
C PHE A 426 -4.46 7.51 -5.28
N ALA A 427 -3.96 8.33 -6.20
CA ALA A 427 -2.99 7.90 -7.19
C ALA A 427 -1.68 7.52 -6.50
N TRP A 428 -1.24 6.27 -6.70
CA TRP A 428 0.09 5.81 -6.33
C TRP A 428 1.03 5.98 -7.53
N SER A 429 2.01 6.88 -7.51
CA SER A 429 2.37 7.81 -6.43
C SER A 429 2.35 9.25 -6.90
N LEU A 430 2.39 10.19 -5.96
CA LEU A 430 2.58 11.61 -6.30
C LEU A 430 3.86 11.80 -7.14
N MET A 431 4.97 11.21 -6.70
CA MET A 431 6.28 11.32 -7.32
C MET A 431 7.00 9.97 -7.37
N ASP A 432 7.92 9.83 -8.31
CA ASP A 432 8.86 8.71 -8.33
C ASP A 432 9.62 8.65 -7.01
N ASN A 433 9.92 7.45 -6.54
CA ASN A 433 10.41 7.24 -5.19
C ASN A 433 11.27 5.97 -5.09
N PHE A 434 11.77 5.68 -3.89
CA PHE A 434 12.44 4.42 -3.59
C PHE A 434 11.41 3.27 -3.55
N GLU A 435 11.33 2.48 -4.61
CA GLU A 435 10.41 1.34 -4.79
C GLU A 435 10.95 0.09 -4.09
N TRP A 436 11.12 0.19 -2.77
CA TRP A 436 11.40 -0.94 -1.89
C TRP A 436 12.59 -1.80 -2.36
N ALA A 437 12.39 -3.10 -2.57
CA ALA A 437 13.44 -4.02 -3.03
C ALA A 437 13.96 -3.69 -4.45
N TRP A 438 13.21 -2.92 -5.24
CA TRP A 438 13.59 -2.46 -6.59
C TRP A 438 14.42 -1.18 -6.59
N GLY A 439 14.57 -0.52 -5.44
CA GLY A 439 15.28 0.74 -5.34
C GLY A 439 14.67 1.79 -6.26
N TYR A 440 15.49 2.41 -7.11
CA TYR A 440 15.06 3.50 -8.00
C TYR A 440 14.81 3.03 -9.44
N THR A 441 14.79 1.72 -9.68
CA THR A 441 14.68 1.14 -11.02
C THR A 441 13.26 1.08 -11.55
N LYS A 442 12.27 1.33 -10.69
CA LYS A 442 10.84 1.36 -11.00
C LYS A 442 10.28 2.73 -10.67
N ARG A 443 9.39 3.23 -11.52
CA ARG A 443 8.87 4.61 -11.46
C ARG A 443 7.34 4.60 -11.48
N PHE A 444 6.72 4.82 -10.33
CA PHE A 444 5.26 4.89 -10.17
C PHE A 444 4.70 6.31 -10.23
N GLY A 445 5.54 7.33 -10.09
CA GLY A 445 5.10 8.69 -9.86
C GLY A 445 4.35 9.30 -11.03
N MET A 446 3.38 10.16 -10.73
CA MET A 446 2.90 11.15 -11.70
C MET A 446 3.91 12.27 -11.93
N ILE A 447 4.80 12.50 -10.97
CA ILE A 447 5.92 13.45 -11.08
C ILE A 447 7.22 12.66 -11.21
N TYR A 448 7.95 12.90 -12.29
CA TYR A 448 9.29 12.34 -12.45
C TYR A 448 10.25 13.03 -11.48
N VAL A 449 11.07 12.23 -10.79
CA VAL A 449 12.16 12.73 -9.96
C VAL A 449 13.49 12.34 -10.60
N ASP A 450 14.27 13.36 -10.95
CA ASP A 450 15.68 13.18 -11.27
C ASP A 450 16.45 13.07 -9.95
N TYR A 451 16.91 11.88 -9.59
CA TYR A 451 17.49 11.63 -8.27
C TYR A 451 18.86 12.30 -8.07
N ASP A 452 19.57 12.64 -9.14
CA ASP A 452 20.88 13.30 -9.07
C ASP A 452 20.74 14.80 -8.79
N SER A 453 19.81 15.47 -9.50
CA SER A 453 19.56 16.91 -9.37
C SER A 453 18.42 17.25 -8.40
N GLN A 454 17.63 16.25 -8.02
CA GLN A 454 16.38 16.36 -7.25
C GLN A 454 15.30 17.18 -7.96
N ALA A 455 15.40 17.38 -9.27
CA ALA A 455 14.39 18.08 -10.06
C ALA A 455 13.08 17.27 -10.15
N ARG A 456 11.95 17.97 -10.05
CA ARG A 456 10.60 17.42 -10.24
C ARG A 456 10.07 17.84 -11.60
N ILE A 457 9.67 16.87 -12.41
CA ILE A 457 9.08 17.10 -13.75
C ILE A 457 7.70 16.44 -13.77
N PRO A 458 6.59 17.22 -13.69
CA PRO A 458 5.26 16.67 -13.86
C PRO A 458 5.14 15.93 -15.20
N LYS A 459 4.70 14.67 -15.17
CA LYS A 459 4.50 13.85 -16.37
C LYS A 459 3.16 14.19 -17.04
N SER A 460 2.89 13.61 -18.21
CA SER A 460 1.60 13.75 -18.88
C SER A 460 0.43 13.28 -18.01
N SER A 461 0.63 12.19 -17.25
CA SER A 461 -0.34 11.65 -16.29
C SER A 461 -0.69 12.62 -15.18
N ALA A 462 0.27 13.39 -14.64
CA ALA A 462 0.02 14.41 -13.62
C ALA A 462 -0.91 15.52 -14.15
N ARG A 463 -0.60 16.04 -15.34
CA ARG A 463 -1.40 17.09 -16.00
C ARG A 463 -2.80 16.59 -16.32
N TRP A 464 -2.89 15.36 -16.81
CA TRP A 464 -4.19 14.71 -17.07
C TRP A 464 -4.99 14.52 -15.78
N TYR A 465 -4.37 14.06 -14.70
CA TYR A 465 -5.04 13.84 -13.42
C TYR A 465 -5.54 15.16 -12.82
N ALA A 466 -4.77 16.25 -12.90
CA ALA A 466 -5.25 17.59 -12.49
C ALA A 466 -6.54 18.00 -13.23
N GLU A 467 -6.66 17.60 -14.51
CA GLU A 467 -7.84 17.82 -15.35
C GLU A 467 -9.03 16.96 -14.93
N VAL A 468 -8.79 15.74 -14.50
CA VAL A 468 -9.81 14.86 -13.89
C VAL A 468 -10.34 15.49 -12.61
N ILE A 469 -9.45 15.97 -11.74
CA ILE A 469 -9.83 16.60 -10.47
C ILE A 469 -10.67 17.86 -10.71
N ARG A 470 -10.24 18.74 -11.63
CA ARG A 470 -10.96 19.98 -11.93
C ARG A 470 -12.38 19.73 -12.45
N ARG A 471 -12.56 18.66 -13.23
CA ARG A 471 -13.87 18.26 -13.78
C ARG A 471 -14.68 17.37 -12.84
N ASN A 472 -14.07 16.90 -11.75
CA ASN A 472 -14.60 15.85 -10.90
C ASN A 472 -14.99 14.59 -11.71
N GLY A 473 -14.14 14.17 -12.66
CA GLY A 473 -14.37 12.97 -13.46
C GLY A 473 -13.66 12.97 -14.82
N LEU A 474 -13.99 11.97 -15.64
CA LEU A 474 -13.29 11.68 -16.89
C LEU A 474 -13.97 12.38 -18.08
N ALA A 475 -13.16 12.91 -18.99
CA ALA A 475 -13.66 13.47 -20.25
C ALA A 475 -14.23 12.37 -21.16
N ALA A 476 -15.02 12.79 -22.16
CA ALA A 476 -15.35 11.92 -23.28
C ALA A 476 -14.06 11.55 -24.03
N GLN A 477 -13.97 10.30 -24.49
CA GLN A 477 -12.87 9.81 -25.31
C GLN A 477 -13.30 9.64 -26.74
#